data_AF-A0A9D8J9S6-F1
#
_entry.id   AF-A0A9D8J9S6-F1
#
_cell.length_a   1.000
_cell.length_b   1.000
_cell.length_c   1.000
_cell.angle_alpha   90.00
_cell.angle_beta   90.00
_cell.angle_gamma   90.00
#
_symmetry.space_group_name_H-M   'P 1'
#
loop_
_entity.id
_entity.type
_entity.pdbx_description
1 polymer ?
#
loop_
_entity_poly.entity_id
_entity_poly.type
_entity_poly.pdbx_seq_one_letter_code
_entity_poly.pdbx_strand_id
1 'polypeptide(L)' 'LLGGRFLEGAARQPELTPQLQVKMFIVAGLLDAVAMIGIGFALFFTFANPFLGALTASAN' A
#
# COMPACT_ATOMS: atom_id res chain seq x y z
N LEU A 1 -9.04 -2.61 12.59
CA LEU A 1 -10.47 -2.46 12.26
C LEU A 1 -10.94 -3.47 11.20
N LEU A 2 -10.25 -3.61 10.05
CA LEU A 2 -10.66 -4.56 8.99
C LEU A 2 -10.66 -6.04 9.44
N GLY A 3 -9.62 -6.51 10.13
CA GLY A 3 -9.58 -7.89 10.65
C GLY A 3 -10.65 -8.20 11.71
N GLY A 4 -11.10 -7.19 12.47
CA GLY A 4 -12.14 -7.36 13.49
C GLY A 4 -13.52 -7.66 12.89
N ARG A 5 -13.90 -6.94 11.83
CA ARG A 5 -15.15 -7.23 11.09
C ARG A 5 -15.12 -8.56 10.35
N PHE A 6 -13.93 -9.02 9.96
CA PHE A 6 -13.75 -10.34 9.38
C PHE A 6 -14.00 -11.46 10.37
N LEU A 7 -13.42 -11.36 11.56
CA LEU A 7 -13.59 -12.34 12.63
C LEU A 7 -15.05 -12.38 13.12
N GLU A 8 -15.72 -11.23 13.21
CA GLU A 8 -17.16 -11.18 13.51
C GLU A 8 -18.02 -11.83 12.40
N GLY A 9 -17.67 -11.59 11.13
CA GLY A 9 -18.37 -12.19 9.99
C GLY A 9 -18.19 -13.71 9.90
N ALA A 10 -16.96 -14.19 10.12
CA ALA A 10 -16.65 -15.62 10.17
C ALA A 10 -17.28 -16.31 11.40
N ALA A 11 -17.36 -15.62 12.54
CA ALA A 11 -18.00 -16.16 13.76
C ALA A 11 -19.53 -16.23 13.66
N ARG A 12 -20.17 -15.29 12.96
CA ARG A 12 -21.64 -15.27 12.80
C ARG A 12 -22.13 -16.11 11.62
N GLN A 13 -21.37 -16.16 10.52
CA GLN A 13 -21.73 -16.88 9.30
C GLN A 13 -20.50 -17.58 8.71
N PRO A 14 -20.17 -18.79 9.20
CA PRO A 14 -18.95 -19.49 8.80
C PRO A 14 -18.91 -19.83 7.31
N GLU A 15 -20.07 -19.94 6.67
CA GLU A 15 -20.22 -20.17 5.22
C GLU A 15 -19.84 -18.97 4.34
N LEU A 16 -19.79 -17.75 4.89
CA LEU A 16 -19.31 -16.56 4.16
C LEU A 16 -17.81 -16.30 4.32
N THR A 17 -17.11 -17.07 5.16
CA THR A 17 -15.67 -16.95 5.42
C THR A 17 -14.81 -16.88 4.15
N PRO A 18 -14.96 -17.78 3.15
CA PRO A 18 -14.14 -17.70 1.93
C PRO A 18 -14.39 -16.42 1.13
N GLN A 19 -15.62 -15.91 1.08
CA GLN A 19 -15.93 -14.65 0.39
C GLN A 19 -15.38 -13.44 1.14
N LEU A 20 -15.46 -13.46 2.47
CA LEU A 20 -14.85 -12.43 3.30
C LEU A 20 -13.33 -12.46 3.08
N GLN A 21 -12.67 -13.63 3.02
CA GLN A 21 -11.21 -13.79 2.88
C GLN A 21 -10.69 -13.08 1.65
N VAL A 22 -11.36 -13.26 0.51
CA VAL A 22 -11.03 -12.59 -0.73
C VAL A 22 -11.16 -11.07 -0.59
N LYS A 23 -12.23 -10.57 0.03
CA LYS A 23 -12.43 -9.12 0.26
C LYS A 23 -11.34 -8.52 1.15
N MET A 24 -10.93 -9.22 2.23
CA MET A 24 -9.84 -8.77 3.09
C MET A 24 -8.51 -8.75 2.36
N PHE A 25 -8.22 -9.79 1.58
CA PHE A 25 -6.99 -9.85 0.80
C PHE A 25 -6.90 -8.72 -0.22
N ILE A 26 -8.00 -8.41 -0.92
CA ILE A 26 -8.06 -7.29 -1.86
C ILE A 26 -7.83 -5.95 -1.16
N VAL A 27 -8.49 -5.70 -0.02
CA VAL A 27 -8.32 -4.42 0.69
C VAL A 27 -6.94 -4.30 1.33
N ALA A 28 -6.42 -5.40 1.90
CA ALA A 28 -5.06 -5.42 2.45
C ALA A 28 -4.00 -5.22 1.35
N GLY A 29 -4.15 -5.90 0.20
CA GLY A 29 -3.27 -5.74 -0.95
C GLY A 29 -3.36 -4.35 -1.57
N LEU A 30 -4.55 -3.75 -1.62
CA LEU A 30 -4.72 -2.38 -2.09
C LEU A 30 -4.04 -1.37 -1.17
N LEU A 31 -4.17 -1.54 0.15
CA LEU A 31 -3.52 -0.67 1.13
C LEU A 31 -1.99 -0.78 1.04
N ASP A 32 -1.47 -2.00 0.90
CA ASP A 32 -0.03 -2.25 0.75
C ASP A 32 0.52 -1.68 -0.56
N ALA A 33 -0.22 -1.83 -1.67
CA ALA A 33 0.16 -1.28 -2.96
C ALA A 33 0.35 0.25 -2.92
N VAL A 34 -0.54 0.98 -2.24
CA VAL A 34 -0.42 2.44 -2.09
C VAL A 34 0.86 2.81 -1.33
N ALA A 35 1.18 2.10 -0.25
CA ALA A 35 2.41 2.33 0.51
C ALA A 35 3.67 2.03 -0.33
N MET A 36 3.67 0.93 -1.08
CA MET A 36 4.79 0.53 -1.95
C MET A 36 5.05 1.52 -3.10
N ILE A 37 4.00 2.10 -3.68
CA ILE A 37 4.15 3.17 -4.68
C ILE A 37 4.84 4.39 -4.06
N GLY A 38 4.44 4.79 -2.85
CA GLY A 38 5.08 5.89 -2.12
C GLY A 38 6.56 5.63 -1.84
N ILE A 39 6.92 4.41 -1.43
CA ILE A 39 8.31 3.99 -1.22
C ILE A 39 9.11 4.08 -2.53
N GLY A 40 8.53 3.66 -3.66
CA GLY A 40 9.18 3.77 -4.97
C GLY A 40 9.54 5.21 -5.34
N PHE A 41 8.63 6.15 -5.13
CA PHE A 41 8.91 7.58 -5.35
C PHE A 41 9.95 8.12 -4.36
N ALA A 42 9.86 7.76 -3.08
CA ALA A 42 10.83 8.19 -2.08
C ALA A 42 12.26 7.72 -2.43
N LEU A 43 12.41 6.47 -2.86
CA LEU A 43 13.70 5.93 -3.30
C LEU A 43 14.19 6.59 -4.59
N PHE A 44 13.28 6.86 -5.54
CA PHE A 44 13.61 7.59 -6.78
C PHE A 44 14.16 8.99 -6.47
N PHE A 45 13.50 9.76 -5.59
CA PHE A 45 13.99 11.08 -5.18
C PHE A 45 15.22 11.04 -4.27
N THR A 46 15.50 9.92 -3.61
CA THR A 46 16.68 9.79 -2.74
C THR A 46 17.92 9.43 -3.55
N PHE A 47 17.81 8.48 -4.48
CA PHE A 47 18.96 7.93 -5.20
C PHE A 47 19.08 8.38 -6.66
N ALA A 48 17.97 8.67 -7.32
CA ALA A 48 17.91 9.04 -8.74
C ALA A 48 17.23 10.41 -8.92
N ASN A 49 17.51 11.34 -7.99
CA ASN A 49 16.81 12.62 -7.93
C ASN A 49 17.05 13.46 -9.19
N PRO A 50 16.01 13.75 -9.99
CA PRO A 50 16.15 14.49 -11.25
C PRO A 50 16.52 15.97 -11.03
N PHE A 51 16.32 16.50 -9.82
CA PHE A 51 16.54 17.91 -9.53
C PHE A 51 17.99 18.25 -9.14
N LEU A 52 18.80 17.24 -8.75
CA LEU A 52 20.19 17.49 -8.36
C LEU A 52 21.02 18.06 -9.51
N GLY A 53 20.85 17.55 -10.74
CA GLY A 53 21.57 18.06 -11.91
C GLY A 53 21.23 19.51 -12.25
N ALA A 54 19.94 19.86 -12.18
CA ALA A 54 19.47 21.23 -12.44
C ALA A 54 19.95 22.22 -11.35
N LEU A 55 19.97 21.79 -10.08
CA LEU A 55 20.48 22.60 -8.97
C LEU A 55 21.98 22.85 -9.10
N THR A 56 22.78 21.83 -9.44
CA THR A 56 24.23 22.01 -9.67
C THR A 56 24.52 22.92 -10.86
N ALA A 57 23.73 22.84 -11.94
CA ALA A 57 23.89 23.71 -13.10
C ALA A 57 23.53 25.18 -12.82
N SER A 58 22.60 25.44 -11.89
CA SER A 58 22.19 26.79 -11.48
C SER A 58 23.12 27.42 -10.44
N ALA A 59 24.00 26.61 -9.82
CA ALA A 59 24.94 27.05 -8.79
C ALA A 59 26.29 27.53 -9.34
N ASN A 60 26.56 27.32 -10.64
CA ASN A 60 27.72 27.83 -11.37
C ASN A 60 27.33 29.04 -12.21
#